data_AF-A0A972DYC5-F1
#
_entry.id   AF-A0A972DYC5-F1
#
_cell.length_a   1.000
_cell.length_b   1.000
_cell.length_c   1.000
_cell.angle_alpha   90.00
_cell.angle_beta   90.00
_cell.angle_gamma   90.00
#
_symmetry.space_group_name_H-M   'P 1'
#
loop_
_entity.id
_entity.type
_entity.pdbx_description
1 polymer ?
#
loop_
_entity_poly.entity_id
_entity_poly.type
_entity_poly.pdbx_seq_one_letter_code
_entity_poly.pdbx_strand_id
1 'polypeptide(L)'
;MARKLTMVPLLVIACLAGCSSSKRAHVAPVDEARAKDTHIMAMERLRSENLPALQSVELWDNPYGPGLKLTTDHYCILTTLLEPLLLRTLPGYVESAYWGYNDQLPQPIETVAKFDIYLFAQRDEWERFTHAFAGNQATVFCKIKTGAYYLNGACVVYDIGRKRTLSAIGHEGWHQFNSRHFKYRLPSWLDEGIAMLFETCAYENGMYSFDAARNYQRLGTLSETLVNGKQMLLKELIATSPGEVLATDENETVLAFYSQSYALVRFLREADRGKRATRYHRLLWDGLLGEWPLDQEASRTAEDRNLSRTIQWNRIVGPQLFERYVGSDFDRLEQEYSLFCRRIVGGMAFVRADEADASKVTQ
;
A
#
# COMPACT_ATOMS: atom_id res chain seq x y z
N MET A 1 -34.02 -16.29 3.55
CA MET A 1 -33.48 -14.91 3.54
C MET A 1 -31.98 -14.99 3.28
N ALA A 2 -31.55 -14.71 2.06
CA ALA A 2 -30.15 -14.81 1.66
C ALA A 2 -29.36 -13.62 2.22
N ARG A 3 -28.50 -13.86 3.22
CA ARG A 3 -27.49 -12.90 3.67
C ARG A 3 -26.49 -12.71 2.53
N LYS A 4 -26.48 -11.54 1.90
CA LYS A 4 -25.41 -11.11 1.00
C LYS A 4 -24.12 -11.01 1.83
N LEU A 5 -23.21 -11.98 1.70
CA LEU A 5 -21.84 -11.85 2.17
C LEU A 5 -21.14 -10.82 1.29
N THR A 6 -20.94 -9.61 1.79
CA THR A 6 -19.98 -8.66 1.21
C THR A 6 -18.59 -9.12 1.64
N MET A 7 -17.85 -9.76 0.73
CA MET A 7 -16.39 -9.69 0.76
C MET A 7 -16.01 -8.24 0.52
N VAL A 8 -15.33 -7.62 1.49
CA VAL A 8 -14.74 -6.30 1.34
C VAL A 8 -13.29 -6.52 0.91
N PRO A 9 -12.94 -6.42 -0.39
CA PRO A 9 -11.55 -6.39 -0.79
C PRO A 9 -10.88 -5.15 -0.17
N LEU A 10 -9.57 -5.25 0.12
CA LEU A 10 -8.78 -4.05 0.39
C LEU A 10 -8.82 -3.17 -0.86
N LEU A 11 -9.36 -1.98 -0.72
CA LEU A 11 -9.39 -0.96 -1.76
C LEU A 11 -8.63 0.23 -1.19
N VAL A 12 -7.41 0.43 -1.67
CA VAL A 12 -6.65 1.62 -1.34
C VAL A 12 -7.06 2.71 -2.32
N ILE A 13 -8.03 3.52 -1.90
CA ILE A 13 -8.34 4.77 -2.59
C ILE A 13 -7.31 5.79 -2.10
N ALA A 14 -6.27 6.04 -2.90
CA ALA A 14 -5.40 7.19 -2.67
C ALA A 14 -6.16 8.48 -3.06
N CYS A 15 -7.02 8.96 -2.16
CA CYS A 15 -7.70 10.25 -2.30
C CYS A 15 -6.70 11.39 -2.03
N LEU A 16 -6.36 12.15 -3.06
CA LEU A 16 -5.89 13.52 -2.92
C LEU A 16 -6.66 14.43 -3.87
N ALA A 17 -7.03 15.60 -3.36
CA ALA A 17 -7.60 16.72 -4.09
C ALA A 17 -6.54 17.40 -5.00
N GLY A 18 -6.97 17.92 -6.16
CA GLY A 18 -6.22 18.93 -6.93
C GLY A 18 -5.94 18.58 -8.41
N CYS A 19 -6.57 19.36 -9.30
CA CYS A 19 -6.54 19.49 -10.78
C CYS A 19 -5.16 19.26 -11.47
N SER A 20 -5.04 18.84 -12.74
CA SER A 20 -5.91 18.86 -13.92
C SER A 20 -5.57 17.67 -14.84
N SER A 21 -6.54 17.22 -15.64
CA SER A 21 -6.30 16.20 -16.65
C SER A 21 -5.42 16.77 -17.78
N SER A 22 -4.17 16.33 -17.86
CA SER A 22 -3.44 16.37 -19.12
C SER A 22 -4.14 15.39 -20.08
N LYS A 23 -4.95 15.92 -21.00
CA LYS A 23 -5.43 15.16 -22.15
C LYS A 23 -4.21 14.82 -23.00
N ARG A 24 -3.61 13.64 -22.78
CA ARG A 24 -2.74 13.05 -23.80
C ARG A 24 -3.63 12.71 -25.00
N ALA A 25 -3.23 13.24 -26.15
CA ALA A 25 -3.90 13.04 -27.41
C ALA A 25 -4.12 11.55 -27.70
N HIS A 26 -5.28 11.22 -28.25
CA HIS A 26 -5.57 9.90 -28.80
C HIS A 26 -4.47 9.55 -29.81
N VAL A 27 -3.61 8.59 -29.47
CA VAL A 27 -2.65 8.02 -30.40
C VAL A 27 -3.44 7.13 -31.35
N ALA A 28 -3.27 7.33 -32.65
CA ALA A 28 -3.82 6.50 -33.72
C ALA A 28 -3.47 5.01 -33.49
N PRO A 29 -4.21 4.03 -34.07
CA PRO A 29 -3.90 2.63 -33.86
C PRO A 29 -2.45 2.37 -34.27
N VAL A 30 -1.62 2.02 -33.28
CA VAL A 30 -0.23 1.67 -33.51
C VAL A 30 -0.25 0.33 -34.21
N ASP A 31 0.38 0.26 -35.38
CA ASP A 31 0.64 -0.98 -36.09
C ASP A 31 1.28 -1.99 -35.12
N GLU A 32 0.63 -3.14 -34.89
CA GLU A 32 1.04 -4.14 -33.89
C GLU A 32 2.50 -4.58 -34.10
N ALA A 33 2.97 -4.62 -35.35
CA ALA A 33 4.35 -4.91 -35.68
C ALA A 33 5.31 -3.86 -35.08
N ARG A 34 5.01 -2.57 -35.26
CA ARG A 34 5.81 -1.46 -34.73
C ARG A 34 5.76 -1.38 -33.20
N ALA A 35 4.63 -1.72 -32.60
CA ALA A 35 4.50 -1.80 -31.15
C ALA A 35 5.38 -2.92 -30.58
N LYS A 36 5.41 -4.09 -31.24
CA LYS A 36 6.27 -5.22 -30.86
C LYS A 36 7.76 -4.89 -30.99
N ASP A 37 8.17 -4.20 -32.06
CA ASP A 37 9.55 -3.73 -32.25
C ASP A 37 10.02 -2.83 -31.10
N THR A 38 9.14 -1.93 -30.62
CA THR A 38 9.46 -1.02 -29.51
C THR A 38 9.73 -1.79 -28.20
N HIS A 39 8.98 -2.86 -27.94
CA HIS A 39 9.19 -3.71 -26.76
C HIS A 39 10.47 -4.54 -26.87
N ILE A 40 10.79 -5.04 -28.07
CA ILE A 40 12.05 -5.73 -28.33
C ILE A 40 13.24 -4.81 -28.02
N MET A 41 13.21 -3.56 -28.52
CA MET A 41 14.25 -2.58 -28.23
C MET A 41 14.37 -2.26 -26.74
N ALA A 42 13.24 -2.12 -26.03
CA ALA A 42 13.25 -1.90 -24.58
C ALA A 42 13.83 -3.09 -23.80
N MET A 43 13.48 -4.32 -24.19
CA MET A 43 14.03 -5.56 -23.63
C MET A 43 15.54 -5.65 -23.85
N GLU A 44 16.02 -5.44 -25.08
CA GLU A 44 17.45 -5.47 -25.41
C GLU A 44 18.23 -4.41 -24.63
N ARG A 45 17.67 -3.21 -24.48
CA ARG A 45 18.24 -2.16 -23.64
C ARG A 45 18.38 -2.63 -22.19
N LEU A 46 17.32 -3.13 -21.57
CA LEU A 46 17.36 -3.60 -20.18
C LEU A 46 18.40 -4.73 -19.99
N ARG A 47 18.53 -5.64 -20.96
CA ARG A 47 19.58 -6.68 -20.95
C ARG A 47 20.98 -6.07 -20.99
N SER A 48 21.20 -5.06 -21.83
CA SER A 48 22.51 -4.41 -21.96
C SER A 48 22.93 -3.61 -20.73
N GLU A 49 21.96 -3.12 -19.94
CA GLU A 49 22.22 -2.29 -18.76
C GLU A 49 22.71 -3.08 -17.54
N ASN A 50 22.55 -4.41 -17.52
CA ASN A 50 22.99 -5.29 -16.42
C ASN A 50 22.54 -4.78 -15.03
N LEU A 51 21.25 -4.47 -14.90
CA LEU A 51 20.69 -3.95 -13.64
C LEU A 51 20.83 -5.00 -12.52
N PRO A 52 21.37 -4.67 -11.33
CA PRO A 52 21.73 -5.65 -10.31
C PRO A 52 20.59 -6.59 -9.85
N ALA A 53 19.37 -6.07 -9.75
CA ALA A 53 18.19 -6.81 -9.28
C ALA A 53 17.41 -7.51 -10.41
N LEU A 54 17.76 -7.28 -11.68
CA LEU A 54 17.06 -7.86 -12.83
C LEU A 54 17.73 -9.18 -13.22
N GLN A 55 17.10 -10.30 -12.92
CA GLN A 55 17.58 -11.63 -13.30
C GLN A 55 17.34 -11.93 -14.79
N SER A 56 16.14 -11.62 -15.29
CA SER A 56 15.79 -11.83 -16.70
C SER A 56 14.73 -10.84 -17.17
N VAL A 57 14.71 -10.61 -18.48
CA VAL A 57 13.64 -9.87 -19.17
C VAL A 57 13.26 -10.58 -20.46
N GLU A 58 11.96 -10.78 -20.63
CA GLU A 58 11.34 -11.51 -21.74
C GLU A 58 10.17 -10.71 -22.31
N LEU A 59 9.78 -10.97 -23.56
CA LEU A 59 8.51 -10.48 -24.08
C LEU A 59 7.36 -11.17 -23.35
N TRP A 60 6.34 -10.42 -22.98
CA TRP A 60 5.12 -10.93 -22.37
C TRP A 60 3.97 -10.88 -23.38
N ASP A 61 3.60 -12.05 -23.88
CA ASP A 61 2.43 -12.21 -24.75
C ASP A 61 1.14 -12.23 -23.91
N ASN A 62 0.22 -11.31 -24.19
CA ASN A 62 -1.00 -11.12 -23.43
C ASN A 62 -2.07 -10.38 -24.27
N PRO A 63 -3.36 -10.53 -23.96
CA PRO A 63 -4.45 -9.93 -24.74
C PRO A 63 -4.63 -8.42 -24.49
N TYR A 64 -3.81 -7.81 -23.63
CA TYR A 64 -3.93 -6.40 -23.26
C TYR A 64 -3.01 -5.49 -24.06
N GLY A 65 -1.99 -6.05 -24.69
CA GLY A 65 -1.04 -5.36 -25.58
C GLY A 65 0.33 -6.04 -25.52
N PRO A 66 1.30 -5.68 -26.38
CA PRO A 66 2.67 -6.16 -26.21
C PRO A 66 3.19 -5.71 -24.85
N GLY A 67 3.98 -6.56 -24.19
CA GLY A 67 4.53 -6.26 -22.88
C GLY A 67 5.87 -6.92 -22.63
N LEU A 68 6.41 -6.68 -21.44
CA LEU A 68 7.62 -7.29 -20.91
C LEU A 68 7.31 -8.04 -19.61
N LYS A 69 8.01 -9.14 -19.40
CA LYS A 69 8.11 -9.84 -18.13
C LYS A 69 9.51 -9.63 -17.57
N LEU A 70 9.63 -8.96 -16.43
CA LEU A 70 10.87 -8.76 -15.71
C LEU A 70 10.88 -9.72 -14.51
N THR A 71 11.95 -10.47 -14.34
CA THR A 71 12.11 -11.40 -13.22
C THR A 71 13.22 -10.90 -12.30
N THR A 72 12.94 -10.87 -11.00
CA THR A 72 13.90 -10.57 -9.92
C THR A 72 13.98 -11.75 -8.96
N ASP A 73 14.75 -11.69 -7.88
CA ASP A 73 14.85 -12.77 -6.88
C ASP A 73 13.47 -13.15 -6.31
N HIS A 74 12.62 -12.15 -6.01
CA HIS A 74 11.34 -12.35 -5.33
C HIS A 74 10.10 -11.99 -6.17
N TYR A 75 10.25 -11.39 -7.37
CA TYR A 75 9.11 -10.91 -8.15
C TYR A 75 9.13 -11.34 -9.62
N CYS A 76 7.92 -11.48 -10.16
CA CYS A 76 7.61 -11.48 -11.59
C CYS A 76 6.80 -10.22 -11.89
N ILE A 77 7.38 -9.28 -12.64
CA ILE A 77 6.73 -8.02 -13.02
C ILE A 77 6.29 -8.13 -14.47
N LEU A 78 4.98 -8.16 -14.70
CA LEU A 78 4.36 -8.22 -16.02
C LEU A 78 3.86 -6.82 -16.38
N THR A 79 4.40 -6.23 -17.44
CA THR A 79 4.13 -4.82 -17.73
C THR A 79 4.00 -4.49 -19.21
N THR A 80 3.06 -3.62 -19.55
CA THR A 80 2.97 -2.96 -20.87
C THR A 80 3.65 -1.57 -20.85
N LEU A 81 4.11 -1.12 -19.68
CA LEU A 81 4.72 0.18 -19.50
C LEU A 81 6.16 0.18 -20.03
N LEU A 82 6.45 1.13 -20.95
CA LEU A 82 7.77 1.33 -21.53
C LEU A 82 8.48 2.62 -21.09
N GLU A 83 7.99 3.30 -20.06
CA GLU A 83 8.67 4.50 -19.53
C GLU A 83 10.07 4.12 -19.02
N PRO A 84 11.16 4.60 -19.65
CA PRO A 84 12.48 4.00 -19.42
C PRO A 84 12.99 4.11 -17.99
N LEU A 85 12.67 5.18 -17.28
CA LEU A 85 13.19 5.39 -15.93
C LEU A 85 12.46 4.52 -14.91
N LEU A 86 11.14 4.40 -15.01
CA LEU A 86 10.36 3.51 -14.17
C LEU A 86 10.70 2.04 -14.46
N LEU A 87 10.82 1.63 -15.73
CA LEU A 87 11.24 0.27 -16.08
C LEU A 87 12.58 -0.13 -15.46
N ARG A 88 13.57 0.78 -15.50
CA ARG A 88 14.87 0.55 -14.87
C ARG A 88 14.83 0.53 -13.34
N THR A 89 13.90 1.28 -12.77
CA THR A 89 13.73 1.42 -11.32
C THR A 89 13.07 0.19 -10.69
N LEU A 90 12.08 -0.38 -11.38
CA LEU A 90 11.17 -1.39 -10.81
C LEU A 90 11.90 -2.58 -10.16
N PRO A 91 12.88 -3.25 -10.79
CA PRO A 91 13.54 -4.40 -10.18
C PRO A 91 14.20 -4.08 -8.84
N GLY A 92 15.00 -3.02 -8.78
CA GLY A 92 15.69 -2.63 -7.55
C GLY A 92 14.71 -2.13 -6.48
N TYR A 93 13.63 -1.47 -6.89
CA TYR A 93 12.61 -0.97 -5.97
C TYR A 93 11.86 -2.10 -5.27
N VAL A 94 11.36 -3.10 -6.00
CA VAL A 94 10.56 -4.18 -5.40
C VAL A 94 11.41 -5.09 -4.51
N GLU A 95 12.66 -5.33 -4.88
CA GLU A 95 13.61 -6.07 -4.04
C GLU A 95 13.95 -5.30 -2.76
N SER A 96 14.14 -3.98 -2.85
CA SER A 96 14.34 -3.16 -1.65
C SER A 96 13.10 -3.13 -0.76
N ALA A 97 11.90 -3.09 -1.35
CA ALA A 97 10.64 -3.14 -0.60
C ALA A 97 10.48 -4.47 0.14
N TYR A 98 10.82 -5.58 -0.50
CA TYR A 98 10.84 -6.91 0.11
C TYR A 98 11.69 -6.99 1.37
N TRP A 99 12.91 -6.42 1.32
CA TRP A 99 13.77 -6.33 2.50
C TRP A 99 13.17 -5.41 3.57
N GLY A 100 12.58 -4.28 3.17
CA GLY A 100 11.86 -3.40 4.07
C GLY A 100 10.66 -4.07 4.76
N TYR A 101 9.95 -4.98 4.09
CA TYR A 101 8.88 -5.79 4.70
C TYR A 101 9.43 -6.75 5.74
N ASN A 102 10.55 -7.41 5.43
CA ASN A 102 11.26 -8.29 6.36
C ASN A 102 11.78 -7.53 7.60
N ASP A 103 12.19 -6.27 7.45
CA ASP A 103 12.61 -5.41 8.56
C ASP A 103 11.47 -5.08 9.55
N GLN A 104 10.21 -5.41 9.22
CA GLN A 104 9.10 -5.33 10.18
C GLN A 104 9.06 -6.52 11.15
N LEU A 105 9.77 -7.61 10.83
CA LEU A 105 9.81 -8.83 11.61
C LEU A 105 11.05 -8.84 12.53
N PRO A 106 11.02 -9.60 13.64
CA PRO A 106 12.21 -9.78 14.48
C PRO A 106 13.36 -10.50 13.77
N GLN A 107 13.05 -11.28 12.74
CA GLN A 107 14.02 -11.96 11.89
C GLN A 107 13.45 -12.10 10.47
N PRO A 108 14.30 -12.07 9.44
CA PRO A 108 13.85 -12.20 8.06
C PRO A 108 13.29 -13.60 7.79
N ILE A 109 12.37 -13.68 6.84
CA ILE A 109 11.80 -14.90 6.31
C ILE A 109 12.08 -15.01 4.81
N GLU A 110 12.12 -16.26 4.33
CA GLU A 110 12.37 -16.56 2.92
C GLU A 110 11.07 -16.73 2.15
N THR A 111 11.07 -16.31 0.88
CA THR A 111 9.93 -16.49 -0.02
C THR A 111 10.24 -17.54 -1.07
N VAL A 112 9.51 -18.65 -1.02
CA VAL A 112 9.72 -19.79 -1.95
C VAL A 112 9.20 -19.49 -3.35
N ALA A 113 8.06 -18.80 -3.47
CA ALA A 113 7.42 -18.50 -4.75
C ALA A 113 7.34 -17.00 -4.99
N LYS A 114 7.75 -16.55 -6.18
CA LYS A 114 7.78 -15.13 -6.54
C LYS A 114 6.38 -14.48 -6.44
N PHE A 115 6.36 -13.18 -6.18
CA PHE A 115 5.16 -12.35 -6.19
C PHE A 115 4.91 -11.80 -7.58
N ASP A 116 3.64 -11.77 -8.00
CA ASP A 116 3.27 -11.20 -9.30
C ASP A 116 2.87 -9.73 -9.16
N ILE A 117 3.43 -8.89 -10.03
CA ILE A 117 3.02 -7.49 -10.20
C ILE A 117 2.56 -7.30 -11.64
N TYR A 118 1.32 -6.88 -11.84
CA TYR A 118 0.79 -6.46 -13.14
C TYR A 118 0.79 -4.94 -13.20
N LEU A 119 1.64 -4.35 -14.04
CA LEU A 119 1.78 -2.91 -14.22
C LEU A 119 1.42 -2.50 -15.65
N PHE A 120 0.27 -1.86 -15.82
CA PHE A 120 -0.17 -1.42 -17.14
C PHE A 120 0.24 0.01 -17.45
N ALA A 121 0.53 0.29 -18.72
CA ALA A 121 0.84 1.63 -19.20
C ALA A 121 -0.40 2.52 -19.18
N GLN A 122 -1.56 1.95 -19.51
CA GLN A 122 -2.80 2.69 -19.67
C GLN A 122 -3.90 2.16 -18.77
N ARG A 123 -4.85 3.06 -18.50
CA ARG A 123 -6.03 2.79 -17.67
C ARG A 123 -6.92 1.70 -18.27
N ASP A 124 -7.15 1.73 -19.58
CA ASP A 124 -8.03 0.81 -20.29
C ASP A 124 -7.47 -0.62 -20.31
N GLU A 125 -6.16 -0.79 -20.46
CA GLU A 125 -5.45 -2.07 -20.31
C GLU A 125 -5.70 -2.67 -18.93
N TRP A 126 -5.54 -1.87 -17.88
CA TRP A 126 -5.78 -2.25 -16.50
C TRP A 126 -7.25 -2.59 -16.22
N GLU A 127 -8.20 -1.83 -16.76
CA GLU A 127 -9.64 -2.14 -16.59
C GLU A 127 -10.00 -3.46 -17.29
N ARG A 128 -9.51 -3.67 -18.52
CA ARG A 128 -9.72 -4.94 -19.24
C ARG A 128 -9.13 -6.13 -18.48
N PHE A 129 -7.90 -6.00 -17.99
CA PHE A 129 -7.28 -7.01 -17.13
C PHE A 129 -8.12 -7.25 -15.87
N THR A 130 -8.53 -6.18 -15.19
CA THR A 130 -9.32 -6.25 -13.94
C THR A 130 -10.66 -6.95 -14.16
N HIS A 131 -11.34 -6.72 -15.28
CA HIS A 131 -12.57 -7.42 -15.63
C HIS A 131 -12.36 -8.93 -15.81
N ALA A 132 -11.28 -9.34 -16.45
CA ALA A 132 -10.94 -10.75 -16.61
C ALA A 132 -10.48 -11.39 -15.28
N PHE A 133 -9.70 -10.66 -14.48
CA PHE A 133 -9.03 -11.16 -13.28
C PHE A 133 -9.92 -11.19 -12.04
N ALA A 134 -10.73 -10.16 -11.81
CA ALA A 134 -11.59 -10.03 -10.62
C ALA A 134 -13.03 -10.50 -10.85
N GLY A 135 -13.41 -10.79 -12.09
CA GLY A 135 -14.76 -11.24 -12.46
C GLY A 135 -15.84 -10.31 -11.93
N ASN A 136 -16.77 -10.85 -11.12
CA ASN A 136 -17.91 -10.10 -10.58
C ASN A 136 -17.50 -8.92 -9.66
N GLN A 137 -16.28 -8.93 -9.10
CA GLN A 137 -15.78 -7.85 -8.23
C GLN A 137 -15.14 -6.70 -9.03
N ALA A 138 -14.93 -6.87 -10.34
CA ALA A 138 -14.22 -5.90 -11.17
C ALA A 138 -14.83 -4.49 -11.12
N THR A 139 -16.17 -4.39 -11.07
CA THR A 139 -16.85 -3.08 -11.01
C THR A 139 -16.50 -2.26 -9.77
N VAL A 140 -16.16 -2.92 -8.66
CA VAL A 140 -15.71 -2.25 -7.44
C VAL A 140 -14.29 -1.75 -7.61
N PHE A 141 -13.38 -2.59 -8.12
CA PHE A 141 -11.99 -2.20 -8.37
C PHE A 141 -11.88 -1.08 -9.40
N CYS A 142 -12.66 -1.13 -10.49
CA CYS A 142 -12.68 -0.07 -11.50
C CYS A 142 -13.15 1.30 -10.98
N LYS A 143 -13.67 1.40 -9.74
CA LYS A 143 -13.91 2.70 -9.10
C LYS A 143 -12.63 3.39 -8.62
N ILE A 144 -11.54 2.65 -8.38
CA ILE A 144 -10.23 3.22 -8.04
C ILE A 144 -9.86 4.17 -9.19
N LYS A 145 -9.66 5.46 -8.91
CA LYS A 145 -9.26 6.47 -9.92
C LYS A 145 -7.78 6.76 -9.94
N THR A 146 -7.11 6.52 -8.82
CA THR A 146 -5.67 6.62 -8.66
C THR A 146 -5.25 5.66 -7.57
N GLY A 147 -4.50 4.62 -7.93
CA GLY A 147 -4.04 3.61 -6.99
C GLY A 147 -3.77 2.28 -7.66
N ALA A 148 -3.67 1.26 -6.83
CA ALA A 148 -3.51 -0.14 -7.18
C ALA A 148 -4.50 -0.96 -6.35
N TYR A 149 -4.54 -2.27 -6.57
CA TYR A 149 -5.17 -3.18 -5.64
C TYR A 149 -4.38 -4.48 -5.51
N TYR A 150 -4.52 -5.10 -4.36
CA TYR A 150 -4.13 -6.47 -4.11
C TYR A 150 -5.32 -7.43 -4.28
N LEU A 151 -5.17 -8.44 -5.15
CA LEU A 151 -6.15 -9.51 -5.31
C LEU A 151 -5.46 -10.81 -5.75
N ASN A 152 -5.90 -11.95 -5.20
CA ASN A 152 -5.42 -13.29 -5.56
C ASN A 152 -3.89 -13.44 -5.55
N GLY A 153 -3.20 -12.81 -4.59
CA GLY A 153 -1.74 -12.88 -4.50
C GLY A 153 -0.99 -11.89 -5.38
N ALA A 154 -1.68 -11.12 -6.23
CA ALA A 154 -1.07 -10.19 -7.18
C ALA A 154 -1.34 -8.73 -6.81
N CYS A 155 -0.34 -7.87 -7.04
CA CYS A 155 -0.50 -6.42 -7.06
C CYS A 155 -0.82 -5.99 -8.50
N VAL A 156 -1.91 -5.25 -8.68
CA VAL A 156 -2.38 -4.80 -10.00
C VAL A 156 -2.49 -3.28 -10.02
N VAL A 157 -1.70 -2.65 -10.88
CA VAL A 157 -1.53 -1.20 -10.95
C VAL A 157 -1.44 -0.74 -12.40
N TYR A 158 -1.75 0.53 -12.65
CA TYR A 158 -1.44 1.18 -13.92
C TYR A 158 -0.66 2.47 -13.66
N ASP A 159 0.02 2.98 -14.68
CA ASP A 159 0.83 4.18 -14.54
C ASP A 159 -0.02 5.40 -14.18
N ILE A 160 0.17 5.89 -12.96
CA ILE A 160 -0.42 7.12 -12.41
C ILE A 160 0.66 8.18 -12.13
N GLY A 161 1.82 8.02 -12.79
CA GLY A 161 3.01 8.83 -12.62
C GLY A 161 4.01 8.18 -11.65
N ARG A 162 5.29 8.17 -12.05
CA ARG A 162 6.40 7.44 -11.39
C ARG A 162 6.34 7.36 -9.86
N LYS A 163 6.28 8.51 -9.17
CA LYS A 163 6.27 8.52 -7.69
C LYS A 163 5.04 7.81 -7.12
N ARG A 164 3.86 8.04 -7.70
CA ARG A 164 2.59 7.47 -7.24
C ARG A 164 2.49 5.99 -7.59
N THR A 165 2.97 5.59 -8.77
CA THR A 165 3.03 4.19 -9.18
C THR A 165 3.94 3.38 -8.25
N LEU A 166 5.14 3.88 -7.94
CA LEU A 166 6.02 3.24 -6.96
C LEU A 166 5.40 3.19 -5.57
N SER A 167 4.86 4.31 -5.09
CA SER A 167 4.14 4.38 -3.81
C SER A 167 3.05 3.32 -3.68
N ALA A 168 2.23 3.15 -4.71
CA ALA A 168 1.18 2.13 -4.74
C ALA A 168 1.75 0.70 -4.78
N ILE A 169 2.82 0.45 -5.53
CA ILE A 169 3.49 -0.87 -5.56
C ILE A 169 4.07 -1.21 -4.18
N GLY A 170 4.73 -0.26 -3.52
CA GLY A 170 5.28 -0.47 -2.18
C GLY A 170 4.19 -0.75 -1.14
N HIS A 171 3.05 -0.05 -1.25
CA HIS A 171 1.89 -0.27 -0.40
C HIS A 171 1.26 -1.66 -0.63
N GLU A 172 0.86 -1.98 -1.86
CA GLU A 172 0.21 -3.26 -2.17
C GLU A 172 1.16 -4.45 -2.02
N GLY A 173 2.46 -4.25 -2.22
CA GLY A 173 3.48 -5.26 -2.00
C GLY A 173 3.54 -5.72 -0.54
N TRP A 174 3.23 -4.85 0.43
CA TRP A 174 3.08 -5.27 1.83
C TRP A 174 1.91 -6.24 1.99
N HIS A 175 0.76 -5.96 1.36
CA HIS A 175 -0.38 -6.87 1.42
C HIS A 175 -0.07 -8.21 0.74
N GLN A 176 0.70 -8.23 -0.35
CA GLN A 176 1.19 -9.47 -0.94
C GLN A 176 2.06 -10.28 0.04
N PHE A 177 3.05 -9.61 0.64
CA PHE A 177 3.96 -10.22 1.61
C PHE A 177 3.22 -10.78 2.82
N ASN A 178 2.37 -9.94 3.44
CA ASN A 178 1.53 -10.31 4.57
C ASN A 178 0.63 -11.51 4.23
N SER A 179 -0.10 -11.43 3.11
CA SER A 179 -1.07 -12.46 2.73
C SER A 179 -0.41 -13.82 2.50
N ARG A 180 0.80 -13.83 1.92
CA ARG A 180 1.57 -15.04 1.61
C ARG A 180 2.15 -15.71 2.85
N HIS A 181 2.65 -14.91 3.79
CA HIS A 181 3.51 -15.42 4.86
C HIS A 181 2.81 -15.52 6.21
N PHE A 182 1.89 -14.61 6.52
CA PHE A 182 1.25 -14.61 7.82
C PHE A 182 0.18 -15.67 7.88
N LYS A 183 0.18 -16.53 8.91
CA LYS A 183 -0.94 -17.44 9.12
C LYS A 183 -2.23 -16.67 9.39
N TYR A 184 -2.18 -15.67 10.27
CA TYR A 184 -3.32 -14.82 10.60
C TYR A 184 -3.28 -13.48 9.86
N ARG A 185 -4.41 -13.14 9.21
CA ARG A 185 -4.60 -11.81 8.61
C ARG A 185 -4.59 -10.73 9.69
N LEU A 186 -3.89 -9.65 9.41
CA LEU A 186 -3.76 -8.53 10.33
C LEU A 186 -5.08 -7.76 10.53
N PRO A 187 -5.33 -7.18 11.71
CA PRO A 187 -6.40 -6.19 11.87
C PRO A 187 -6.10 -4.94 11.05
N SER A 188 -7.15 -4.25 10.60
CA SER A 188 -7.02 -3.22 9.56
C SER A 188 -6.04 -2.11 9.88
N TRP A 189 -6.05 -1.57 11.11
CA TRP A 189 -5.14 -0.50 11.52
C TRP A 189 -3.66 -0.90 11.40
N LEU A 190 -3.35 -2.17 11.62
CA LEU A 190 -1.98 -2.70 11.59
C LEU A 190 -1.56 -3.00 10.15
N ASP A 191 -2.44 -3.64 9.37
CA ASP A 191 -2.20 -3.96 7.97
C ASP A 191 -1.93 -2.68 7.15
N GLU A 192 -2.85 -1.72 7.22
CA GLU A 192 -2.76 -0.44 6.50
C GLU A 192 -1.64 0.45 7.07
N GLY A 193 -1.53 0.49 8.39
CA GLY A 193 -0.49 1.27 9.09
C GLY A 193 0.92 0.90 8.63
N ILE A 194 1.19 -0.40 8.43
CA ILE A 194 2.46 -0.90 7.93
C ILE A 194 2.60 -0.64 6.44
N ALA A 195 1.56 -0.89 5.63
CA ALA A 195 1.60 -0.64 4.19
C ALA A 195 2.02 0.81 3.86
N MET A 196 1.51 1.77 4.63
CA MET A 196 1.84 3.19 4.49
C MET A 196 3.31 3.55 4.81
N LEU A 197 4.07 2.69 5.48
CA LEU A 197 5.52 2.86 5.66
C LEU A 197 6.29 2.76 4.34
N PHE A 198 5.73 2.07 3.34
CA PHE A 198 6.39 1.77 2.06
C PHE A 198 5.93 2.66 0.90
N GLU A 199 5.09 3.65 1.19
CA GLU A 199 4.57 4.60 0.19
C GLU A 199 5.58 5.66 -0.26
N THR A 200 6.64 5.88 0.52
CA THR A 200 7.69 6.85 0.20
C THR A 200 9.05 6.20 0.31
N CYS A 201 9.86 6.35 -0.73
CA CYS A 201 11.23 5.86 -0.76
C CYS A 201 12.22 6.98 -1.12
N ALA A 202 13.45 6.84 -0.63
CA ALA A 202 14.62 7.52 -1.18
C ALA A 202 15.48 6.50 -1.93
N TYR A 203 16.25 6.97 -2.91
CA TYR A 203 17.23 6.15 -3.60
C TYR A 203 18.62 6.61 -3.17
N GLU A 204 19.34 5.74 -2.45
CA GLU A 204 20.62 6.05 -1.83
C GLU A 204 21.55 4.84 -2.02
N ASN A 205 22.76 5.06 -2.54
CA ASN A 205 23.79 4.02 -2.73
C ASN A 205 23.34 2.77 -3.52
N GLY A 206 22.49 2.94 -4.53
CA GLY A 206 22.05 1.82 -5.38
C GLY A 206 20.87 1.03 -4.83
N MET A 207 20.33 1.39 -3.65
CA MET A 207 19.19 0.75 -3.03
C MET A 207 18.10 1.77 -2.72
N TYR A 208 16.87 1.29 -2.60
CA TYR A 208 15.77 2.12 -2.11
C TYR A 208 15.65 1.95 -0.59
N SER A 209 15.56 3.07 0.12
CA SER A 209 15.31 3.09 1.56
C SER A 209 13.92 3.67 1.84
N PHE A 210 13.22 3.10 2.82
CA PHE A 210 11.87 3.50 3.21
C PHE A 210 11.93 4.20 4.57
N ASP A 211 11.80 5.52 4.54
CA ASP A 211 11.84 6.36 5.74
C ASP A 211 10.45 6.93 6.02
N ALA A 212 9.83 6.42 7.08
CA ALA A 212 8.51 6.86 7.53
C ALA A 212 8.50 8.35 7.97
N ALA A 213 9.64 8.94 8.31
CA ALA A 213 9.69 10.37 8.59
C ALA A 213 9.50 11.23 7.32
N ARG A 214 9.70 10.66 6.12
CA ARG A 214 9.62 11.36 4.83
C ARG A 214 8.27 11.22 4.12
N ASN A 215 7.31 10.46 4.66
CA ASN A 215 5.96 10.38 4.08
C ASN A 215 5.14 11.64 4.40
N TYR A 216 5.54 12.76 3.79
CA TYR A 216 4.94 14.08 4.02
C TYR A 216 3.46 14.15 3.66
N GLN A 217 2.99 13.29 2.75
CA GLN A 217 1.59 13.19 2.42
C GLN A 217 0.78 12.71 3.63
N ARG A 218 1.14 11.56 4.21
CA ARG A 218 0.43 11.02 5.39
C ARG A 218 0.58 11.91 6.61
N LEU A 219 1.75 12.50 6.77
CA LEU A 219 2.02 13.45 7.82
C LEU A 219 1.23 14.77 7.66
N GLY A 220 1.04 15.24 6.43
CA GLY A 220 0.16 16.36 6.10
C GLY A 220 -1.29 16.09 6.45
N THR A 221 -1.82 14.96 5.99
CA THR A 221 -3.18 14.54 6.34
C THR A 221 -3.37 14.38 7.86
N LEU A 222 -2.37 13.84 8.57
CA LEU A 222 -2.41 13.77 10.03
C LEU A 222 -2.45 15.17 10.66
N SER A 223 -1.61 16.09 10.18
CA SER A 223 -1.59 17.48 10.67
C SER A 223 -2.94 18.16 10.47
N GLU A 224 -3.54 18.03 9.30
CA GLU A 224 -4.88 18.57 8.99
C GLU A 224 -5.95 17.95 9.90
N THR A 225 -5.89 16.63 10.10
CA THR A 225 -6.82 15.89 10.98
C THR A 225 -6.75 16.43 12.42
N LEU A 226 -5.55 16.67 12.94
CA LEU A 226 -5.33 17.19 14.29
C LEU A 226 -5.78 18.66 14.43
N VAL A 227 -5.46 19.51 13.44
CA VAL A 227 -5.84 20.94 13.45
C VAL A 227 -7.36 21.08 13.41
N ASN A 228 -8.04 20.25 12.62
CA ASN A 228 -9.49 20.28 12.49
C ASN A 228 -10.23 19.56 13.64
N GLY A 229 -9.50 18.97 14.60
CA GLY A 229 -10.09 18.22 15.71
C GLY A 229 -10.87 16.97 15.27
N LYS A 230 -10.55 16.41 14.10
CA LYS A 230 -11.22 15.23 13.52
C LYS A 230 -10.47 13.93 13.79
N GLN A 231 -9.58 13.91 14.79
CA GLN A 231 -8.89 12.68 15.19
C GLN A 231 -9.89 11.65 15.74
N MET A 232 -9.60 10.38 15.48
CA MET A 232 -10.34 9.25 16.05
C MET A 232 -9.74 8.96 17.42
N LEU A 233 -10.57 8.55 18.37
CA LEU A 233 -10.04 8.03 19.63
C LEU A 233 -9.26 6.74 19.37
N LEU A 234 -8.19 6.47 20.10
CA LEU A 234 -7.35 5.29 19.91
C LEU A 234 -8.17 3.99 19.97
N LYS A 235 -9.12 3.89 20.90
CA LYS A 235 -10.03 2.73 21.01
C LYS A 235 -10.90 2.54 19.77
N GLU A 236 -11.33 3.65 19.16
CA GLU A 236 -12.11 3.62 17.93
C GLU A 236 -11.22 3.25 16.74
N LEU A 237 -10.05 3.88 16.61
CA LEU A 237 -9.08 3.63 15.55
C LEU A 237 -8.71 2.14 15.45
N ILE A 238 -8.37 1.50 16.57
CA ILE A 238 -7.96 0.08 16.58
C ILE A 238 -9.13 -0.89 16.34
N ALA A 239 -10.37 -0.46 16.55
CA ALA A 239 -11.57 -1.26 16.33
C ALA A 239 -12.16 -1.08 14.92
N THR A 240 -11.76 -0.02 14.21
CA THR A 240 -12.32 0.40 12.93
C THR A 240 -11.76 -0.43 11.77
N SER A 241 -12.57 -0.57 10.71
CA SER A 241 -12.16 -1.19 9.44
C SER A 241 -12.39 -0.25 8.26
N PRO A 242 -11.59 -0.33 7.17
CA PRO A 242 -11.78 0.48 5.97
C PRO A 242 -13.18 0.34 5.38
N GLY A 243 -13.78 -0.85 5.42
CA GLY A 243 -15.14 -1.07 4.93
C GLY A 243 -16.22 -0.33 5.72
N GLU A 244 -15.99 -0.09 7.01
CA GLU A 244 -16.88 0.70 7.86
C GLU A 244 -16.77 2.19 7.52
N VAL A 245 -15.54 2.68 7.30
CA VAL A 245 -15.30 4.08 6.99
C VAL A 245 -15.68 4.44 5.55
N LEU A 246 -15.50 3.52 4.60
CA LEU A 246 -15.96 3.71 3.22
C LEU A 246 -17.49 3.70 3.10
N ALA A 247 -18.22 3.14 4.07
CA ALA A 247 -19.67 3.11 4.07
C ALA A 247 -20.31 4.42 4.55
N THR A 248 -19.55 5.33 5.17
CA THR A 248 -20.07 6.60 5.67
C THR A 248 -20.07 7.72 4.62
N ASP A 249 -19.53 7.50 3.41
CA ASP A 249 -19.30 8.51 2.36
C ASP A 249 -18.50 9.76 2.82
N GLU A 250 -17.91 9.72 4.02
CA GLU A 250 -17.14 10.80 4.61
C GLU A 250 -15.65 10.62 4.31
N ASN A 251 -15.20 11.23 3.21
CA ASN A 251 -13.80 11.20 2.77
C ASN A 251 -12.81 11.62 3.88
N GLU A 252 -13.21 12.55 4.76
CA GLU A 252 -12.39 12.99 5.89
C GLU A 252 -12.16 11.88 6.92
N THR A 253 -13.18 11.08 7.22
CA THR A 253 -13.10 9.96 8.17
C THR A 253 -12.17 8.87 7.63
N VAL A 254 -12.20 8.63 6.30
CA VAL A 254 -11.26 7.72 5.61
C VAL A 254 -9.83 8.21 5.76
N LEU A 255 -9.58 9.49 5.46
CA LEU A 255 -8.27 10.12 5.57
C LEU A 255 -7.74 10.12 7.02
N ALA A 256 -8.62 10.36 7.99
CA ALA A 256 -8.31 10.30 9.41
C ALA A 256 -7.89 8.88 9.83
N PHE A 257 -8.61 7.84 9.41
CA PHE A 257 -8.28 6.45 9.71
C PHE A 257 -6.88 6.06 9.21
N TYR A 258 -6.58 6.35 7.93
CA TYR A 258 -5.29 5.99 7.34
C TYR A 258 -4.14 6.79 7.97
N SER A 259 -4.25 8.10 8.05
CA SER A 259 -3.18 8.93 8.62
C SER A 259 -2.87 8.62 10.09
N GLN A 260 -3.89 8.25 10.87
CA GLN A 260 -3.72 7.82 12.26
C GLN A 260 -3.23 6.37 12.38
N SER A 261 -3.69 5.43 11.53
CA SER A 261 -3.14 4.06 11.52
C SER A 261 -1.64 4.06 11.21
N TYR A 262 -1.23 4.90 10.26
CA TYR A 262 0.17 5.18 9.96
C TYR A 262 0.94 5.71 11.18
N ALA A 263 0.40 6.75 11.83
CA ALA A 263 1.00 7.31 13.03
C ALA A 263 1.07 6.32 14.19
N LEU A 264 0.08 5.42 14.31
CA LEU A 264 0.01 4.41 15.35
C LEU A 264 1.11 3.37 15.19
N VAL A 265 1.34 2.86 13.98
CA VAL A 265 2.46 1.94 13.72
C VAL A 265 3.80 2.62 14.02
N ARG A 266 3.98 3.87 13.63
CA ARG A 266 5.18 4.66 14.01
C ARG A 266 5.29 4.85 15.52
N PHE A 267 4.19 5.11 16.23
CA PHE A 267 4.19 5.23 17.69
C PHE A 267 4.68 3.96 18.37
N LEU A 268 4.28 2.79 17.88
CA LEU A 268 4.74 1.50 18.41
C LEU A 268 6.23 1.24 18.15
N ARG A 269 6.75 1.75 17.03
CA ARG A 269 8.15 1.55 16.61
C ARG A 269 9.12 2.59 17.19
N GLU A 270 8.71 3.84 17.29
CA GLU A 270 9.62 4.99 17.44
C GLU A 270 9.45 5.72 18.79
N ALA A 271 8.25 5.72 19.37
CA ALA A 271 7.97 6.53 20.55
C ALA A 271 8.87 6.15 21.72
N ASP A 272 9.36 7.17 22.44
CA ASP A 272 10.26 7.05 23.58
C ASP A 272 11.46 6.13 23.31
N ARG A 273 12.11 6.35 22.16
CA ARG A 273 13.26 5.57 21.69
C ARG A 273 12.93 4.09 21.46
N GLY A 274 11.74 3.83 20.90
CA GLY A 274 11.29 2.49 20.54
C GLY A 274 10.91 1.62 21.73
N LYS A 275 10.40 2.19 22.83
CA LYS A 275 10.07 1.45 24.06
C LYS A 275 9.09 0.27 23.85
N ARG A 276 8.34 0.27 22.73
CA ARG A 276 7.38 -0.77 22.34
C ARG A 276 7.83 -1.65 21.18
N ALA A 277 8.97 -1.37 20.55
CA ALA A 277 9.39 -2.02 19.31
C ALA A 277 9.44 -3.55 19.45
N THR A 278 9.97 -4.06 20.56
CA THR A 278 10.01 -5.51 20.84
C THR A 278 8.62 -6.13 20.92
N ARG A 279 7.64 -5.44 21.51
CA ARG A 279 6.26 -5.95 21.60
C ARG A 279 5.53 -5.85 20.26
N TYR A 280 5.82 -4.83 19.47
CA TYR A 280 5.36 -4.71 18.09
C TYR A 280 5.88 -5.86 17.22
N HIS A 281 7.18 -6.19 17.29
CA HIS A 281 7.74 -7.34 16.58
C HIS A 281 7.10 -8.65 17.05
N ARG A 282 6.85 -8.81 18.35
CA ARG A 282 6.14 -9.98 18.87
C ARG A 282 4.70 -10.08 18.36
N LEU A 283 3.98 -8.96 18.29
CA LEU A 283 2.63 -8.91 17.71
C LEU A 283 2.64 -9.43 16.27
N LEU A 284 3.60 -8.99 15.45
CA LEU A 284 3.71 -9.46 14.06
C LEU A 284 4.16 -10.92 13.97
N TRP A 285 5.14 -11.32 14.79
CA TRP A 285 5.67 -12.67 14.80
C TRP A 285 4.62 -13.71 15.22
N ASP A 286 3.85 -13.42 16.27
CA ASP A 286 2.77 -14.30 16.71
C ASP A 286 1.65 -14.34 15.65
N GLY A 287 1.42 -13.26 14.89
CA GLY A 287 0.48 -13.25 13.76
C GLY A 287 0.97 -14.10 12.59
N LEU A 288 2.28 -14.04 12.34
CA LEU A 288 2.95 -14.84 11.32
C LEU A 288 2.82 -16.33 11.62
N LEU A 289 3.09 -16.74 12.86
CA LEU A 289 2.99 -18.13 13.30
C LEU A 289 1.54 -18.60 13.57
N GLY A 290 0.60 -17.66 13.68
CA GLY A 290 -0.78 -17.94 14.06
C GLY A 290 -0.95 -18.31 15.54
N GLU A 291 -0.16 -17.66 16.39
CA GLU A 291 -0.10 -17.85 17.85
C GLU A 291 -0.78 -16.71 18.63
N TRP A 292 -1.51 -15.83 17.94
CA TRP A 292 -2.33 -14.85 18.64
C TRP A 292 -3.34 -15.53 19.57
N PRO A 293 -3.58 -14.97 20.77
CA PRO A 293 -4.47 -15.57 21.77
C PRO A 293 -5.94 -15.30 21.45
N LEU A 294 -6.37 -15.69 20.26
CA LEU A 294 -7.74 -15.54 19.77
C LEU A 294 -8.58 -16.76 20.15
N ASP A 295 -9.90 -16.57 20.27
CA ASP A 295 -10.80 -17.71 20.35
C ASP A 295 -10.86 -18.48 19.02
N GLN A 296 -11.55 -19.61 19.00
CA GLN A 296 -11.61 -20.49 17.83
C GLN A 296 -12.26 -19.83 16.60
N GLU A 297 -13.29 -19.00 16.80
CA GLU A 297 -14.02 -18.35 15.71
C GLU A 297 -13.19 -17.21 15.09
N ALA A 298 -12.58 -16.39 15.95
CA ALA A 298 -11.68 -15.32 15.56
C ALA A 298 -10.43 -15.87 14.87
N SER A 299 -9.85 -16.97 15.36
CA SER A 299 -8.71 -17.66 14.74
C SER A 299 -9.05 -18.19 13.36
N ARG A 300 -10.19 -18.89 13.22
CA ARG A 300 -10.66 -19.40 11.92
C ARG A 300 -10.84 -18.28 10.91
N THR A 301 -11.42 -17.16 11.35
CA THR A 301 -11.58 -15.98 10.50
C THR A 301 -10.22 -15.34 10.17
N ALA A 302 -9.28 -15.29 11.11
CA ALA A 302 -7.95 -14.74 10.84
C ALA A 302 -7.19 -15.57 9.80
N GLU A 303 -7.31 -16.90 9.85
CA GLU A 303 -6.61 -17.85 8.98
C GLU A 303 -7.25 -17.96 7.58
N ASP A 304 -8.56 -18.18 7.50
CA ASP A 304 -9.24 -18.47 6.23
C ASP A 304 -9.45 -17.22 5.37
N ARG A 305 -8.71 -17.12 4.26
CA ARG A 305 -8.78 -16.00 3.31
C ARG A 305 -10.12 -15.90 2.58
N ASN A 306 -10.91 -16.97 2.52
CA ASN A 306 -12.22 -16.99 1.89
C ASN A 306 -13.32 -16.41 2.80
N LEU A 307 -13.04 -16.29 4.10
CA LEU A 307 -13.95 -15.61 5.03
C LEU A 307 -13.71 -14.10 4.98
N SER A 308 -14.77 -13.30 5.03
CA SER A 308 -14.62 -11.85 5.18
C SER A 308 -14.15 -11.49 6.59
N ARG A 309 -13.15 -10.60 6.72
CA ARG A 309 -12.89 -9.89 7.99
C ARG A 309 -14.03 -8.91 8.22
N THR A 310 -15.07 -9.34 8.95
CA THR A 310 -16.24 -8.52 9.21
C THR A 310 -15.89 -7.31 10.09
N ILE A 311 -16.76 -6.31 10.09
CA ILE A 311 -16.65 -5.17 11.03
C ILE A 311 -16.57 -5.68 12.47
N GLN A 312 -17.41 -6.67 12.82
CA GLN A 312 -17.41 -7.28 14.14
C GLN A 312 -16.07 -7.94 14.49
N TRP A 313 -15.45 -8.65 13.55
CA TRP A 313 -14.15 -9.28 13.78
C TRP A 313 -13.09 -8.24 14.09
N ASN A 314 -13.00 -7.14 13.33
CA ASN A 314 -12.03 -6.07 13.59
C ASN A 314 -12.27 -5.39 14.95
N ARG A 315 -13.53 -5.14 15.31
CA ARG A 315 -13.91 -4.53 16.60
C ARG A 315 -13.56 -5.40 17.81
N ILE A 316 -13.39 -6.71 17.64
CA ILE A 316 -12.99 -7.63 18.72
C ILE A 316 -11.46 -7.81 18.71
N VAL A 317 -10.91 -8.24 17.57
CA VAL A 317 -9.51 -8.64 17.46
C VAL A 317 -8.56 -7.46 17.60
N GLY A 318 -8.89 -6.30 17.01
CA GLY A 318 -8.05 -5.10 17.09
C GLY A 318 -7.76 -4.67 18.53
N PRO A 319 -8.79 -4.38 19.35
CA PRO A 319 -8.61 -4.05 20.77
C PRO A 319 -7.95 -5.17 21.58
N GLN A 320 -8.33 -6.43 21.37
CA GLN A 320 -7.78 -7.57 22.10
C GLN A 320 -6.25 -7.70 21.90
N LEU A 321 -5.79 -7.60 20.65
CA LEU A 321 -4.36 -7.63 20.34
C LEU A 321 -3.66 -6.38 20.87
N PHE A 322 -4.28 -5.21 20.73
CA PHE A 322 -3.68 -3.97 21.24
C PHE A 322 -3.48 -4.03 22.76
N GLU A 323 -4.48 -4.48 23.50
CA GLU A 323 -4.38 -4.65 24.95
C GLU A 323 -3.28 -5.65 25.33
N ARG A 324 -3.24 -6.79 24.64
CA ARG A 324 -2.27 -7.87 24.91
C ARG A 324 -0.82 -7.46 24.66
N TYR A 325 -0.56 -6.80 23.53
CA TYR A 325 0.81 -6.52 23.08
C TYR A 325 1.28 -5.10 23.40
N VAL A 326 0.36 -4.14 23.56
CA VAL A 326 0.71 -2.74 23.83
C VAL A 326 0.48 -2.40 25.29
N GLY A 327 -0.75 -2.58 25.79
CA GLY A 327 -1.12 -2.37 27.19
C GLY A 327 -2.62 -2.08 27.37
N SER A 328 -3.10 -2.24 28.60
CA SER A 328 -4.53 -2.09 28.96
C SER A 328 -4.93 -0.69 29.45
N ASP A 329 -3.96 0.16 29.81
CA ASP A 329 -4.22 1.54 30.24
C ASP A 329 -4.43 2.45 29.02
N PHE A 330 -5.63 2.37 28.44
CA PHE A 330 -5.98 3.10 27.23
C PHE A 330 -5.97 4.62 27.40
N ASP A 331 -6.30 5.14 28.59
CA ASP A 331 -6.34 6.59 28.81
C ASP A 331 -4.93 7.17 28.78
N ARG A 332 -3.96 6.48 29.40
CA ARG A 332 -2.55 6.83 29.28
C ARG A 332 -2.04 6.64 27.85
N LEU A 333 -2.40 5.55 27.19
CA LEU A 333 -1.97 5.26 25.82
C LEU A 333 -2.50 6.30 24.82
N GLU A 334 -3.74 6.75 24.98
CA GLU A 334 -4.35 7.84 24.22
C GLU A 334 -3.55 9.14 24.35
N GLN A 335 -3.19 9.51 25.59
CA GLN A 335 -2.40 10.71 25.85
C GLN A 335 -1.00 10.61 25.22
N GLU A 336 -0.32 9.48 25.41
CA GLU A 336 1.01 9.26 24.84
C GLU A 336 0.99 9.26 23.30
N TYR A 337 -0.02 8.61 22.71
CA TYR A 337 -0.23 8.57 21.26
C TYR A 337 -0.54 9.95 20.70
N SER A 338 -1.47 10.69 21.32
CA SER A 338 -1.80 12.06 20.94
C SER A 338 -0.58 13.00 20.98
N LEU A 339 0.25 12.89 22.02
CA LEU A 339 1.50 13.65 22.12
C LEU A 339 2.50 13.25 21.02
N PHE A 340 2.59 11.96 20.71
CA PHE A 340 3.43 11.48 19.61
C PHE A 340 2.96 12.02 18.25
N CYS A 341 1.66 11.95 17.95
CA CYS A 341 1.08 12.50 16.73
C CYS A 341 1.43 13.98 16.56
N ARG A 342 1.23 14.80 17.60
CA ARG A 342 1.61 16.22 17.60
C ARG A 342 3.11 16.42 17.38
N ARG A 343 3.96 15.57 17.96
CA ARG A 343 5.42 15.66 17.81
C ARG A 343 5.88 15.38 16.38
N ILE A 344 5.36 14.31 15.76
CA ILE A 344 5.78 13.94 14.40
C ILE A 344 5.27 14.91 13.33
N VAL A 345 4.26 15.73 13.66
CA VAL A 345 3.81 16.82 12.77
C VAL A 345 4.34 18.20 13.10
N GLY A 346 4.67 18.47 14.37
CA GLY A 346 5.07 19.80 14.84
C GLY A 346 6.39 20.33 14.25
N GLY A 347 7.20 19.46 13.65
CA GLY A 347 8.42 19.85 12.93
C GLY A 347 8.22 20.23 11.46
N MET A 348 7.00 20.15 10.92
CA MET A 348 6.72 20.42 9.52
C MET A 348 6.22 21.84 9.30
N ALA A 349 7.00 22.65 8.57
CA ALA A 349 6.49 23.87 7.97
C ALA A 349 5.68 23.48 6.71
N PHE A 350 4.36 23.52 6.81
CA PHE A 350 3.49 23.34 5.64
C PHE A 350 3.41 24.65 4.86
N VAL A 351 3.93 24.65 3.62
CA VAL A 351 3.55 25.66 2.64
C VAL A 351 2.27 25.16 1.99
N ARG A 352 1.15 25.86 2.21
CA ARG A 352 -0.09 25.59 1.48
C ARG A 352 0.16 25.78 -0.01
N ALA A 353 -0.14 24.77 -0.81
CA ALA A 353 0.01 24.82 -2.27
C ALA A 353 -0.90 25.88 -2.93
N ASP A 354 -1.89 26.40 -2.20
CA ASP A 354 -2.89 27.35 -2.72
C ASP A 354 -2.48 28.83 -2.61
N GLU A 355 -1.39 29.18 -1.91
CA GLU A 355 -0.97 30.59 -1.74
C GLU A 355 0.11 31.05 -2.73
N ALA A 356 0.70 30.13 -3.50
CA ALA A 356 1.78 30.46 -4.44
C ALA A 356 1.30 31.06 -5.77
N ASP A 357 -0.01 31.06 -6.05
CA ASP A 357 -0.56 31.52 -7.34
C ASP A 357 -1.39 32.82 -7.25
N ALA A 358 -1.55 33.39 -6.06
CA ALA A 358 -2.32 34.63 -5.85
C ALA A 358 -1.46 35.91 -5.85
N SER A 359 -0.13 35.81 -5.91
CA SER A 359 0.78 36.98 -5.81
C SER A 359 1.37 37.45 -7.14
N LYS A 360 0.87 36.99 -8.30
CA LYS A 360 1.33 37.44 -9.63
C LYS A 360 0.26 38.05 -10.54
N VAL A 361 -0.86 38.51 -9.98
CA VAL A 361 -1.85 39.31 -10.72
C VAL A 361 -2.10 40.63 -10.00
N THR A 362 -1.06 41.43 -9.83
CA THR A 362 -1.17 42.90 -9.73
C THR A 362 0.23 43.51 -9.82
N GLN A 363 0.67 43.76 -11.05
CA GLN A 363 1.42 44.96 -11.44
C GLN A 363 1.40 45.10 -12.96
#